data_AF-K1Q647-F1
#
_entry.id   AF-K1Q647-F1
#
_cell.length_a   1.000
_cell.length_b   1.000
_cell.length_c   1.000
_cell.angle_alpha   90.00
_cell.angle_beta   90.00
_cell.angle_gamma   90.00
#
_symmetry.space_group_name_H-M   'P 1'
#
loop_
_entity.id
_entity.type
_entity.pdbx_description
1 polymer ?
#
loop_
_entity_poly.entity_id
_entity_poly.type
_entity_poly.pdbx_seq_one_letter_code
_entity_poly.pdbx_strand_id
1 'polypeptide(L)'
;MGYKIGEKLAKNDLLVKYVTTDGDATSCAGLATALQNTLSPLWKTSQLADRIHRGQSLFRQGVKAKFSPEMFPAHTKTQKSDLQNMFANDIKERCHGIFQALFKKHNGDLNKISNAYLES
;
A
#
# COMPACT_ATOMS: atom_id res chain seq x y z
N MET A 1 2.80 15.26 -10.24
CA MET A 1 1.33 15.21 -10.06
C MET A 1 0.90 15.90 -8.76
N GLY A 2 1.52 15.61 -7.62
CA GLY A 2 1.19 16.22 -6.32
C GLY A 2 1.22 17.76 -6.26
N TYR A 3 2.17 18.42 -6.94
CA TYR A 3 2.24 19.89 -6.98
C TYR A 3 0.96 20.53 -7.54
N LYS A 4 0.47 20.07 -8.69
CA LYS A 4 -0.77 20.58 -9.32
C LYS A 4 -2.00 20.37 -8.44
N ILE A 5 -2.01 19.28 -7.64
CA ILE A 5 -3.08 19.01 -6.67
C ILE A 5 -2.97 20.01 -5.51
N GLY A 6 -1.77 20.21 -4.98
CA GLY A 6 -1.49 21.19 -3.93
C GLY A 6 -1.88 22.62 -4.32
N GLU A 7 -1.61 23.05 -5.56
CA GLU A 7 -2.04 24.36 -6.05
C GLU A 7 -3.57 24.52 -6.06
N LYS A 8 -4.30 23.48 -6.49
CA LYS A 8 -5.77 23.51 -6.48
C LYS A 8 -6.32 23.59 -5.06
N LEU A 9 -5.75 22.84 -4.13
CA LEU A 9 -6.14 22.88 -2.73
C LEU A 9 -5.81 24.23 -2.10
N ALA A 10 -4.63 24.77 -2.41
CA ALA A 10 -4.18 26.06 -1.92
C ALA A 10 -5.09 27.21 -2.38
N LYS A 11 -5.55 27.18 -3.64
CA LYS A 11 -6.51 28.15 -4.18
C LYS A 11 -7.87 28.13 -3.49
N ASN A 12 -8.18 27.09 -2.72
CA ASN A 12 -9.39 26.97 -1.92
C ASN A 12 -9.10 27.13 -0.42
N ASP A 13 -7.93 27.68 -0.05
CA ASP A 13 -7.49 27.86 1.35
C ASP A 13 -7.43 26.55 2.17
N LEU A 14 -7.19 25.42 1.50
CA LEU A 14 -7.09 24.11 2.14
C LEU A 14 -5.64 23.70 2.41
N LEU A 15 -5.31 23.56 3.69
CA LEU A 15 -4.04 22.99 4.15
C LEU A 15 -4.16 21.48 4.40
N VAL A 16 -3.18 20.72 3.89
CA VAL A 16 -3.13 19.26 4.06
C VAL A 16 -2.01 18.89 5.01
N LYS A 17 -2.33 18.28 6.15
CA LYS A 17 -1.32 17.85 7.13
C LYS A 17 -0.71 16.50 6.79
N TYR A 18 -1.52 15.58 6.29
CA TYR A 18 -1.14 14.20 6.02
C TYR A 18 -1.53 13.80 4.61
N VAL A 19 -0.63 13.12 3.91
CA VAL A 19 -0.90 12.53 2.59
C VAL A 19 -0.53 11.06 2.63
N THR A 20 -1.46 10.20 2.27
CA THR A 20 -1.19 8.77 2.11
C THR A 20 -0.70 8.51 0.69
N THR A 21 0.49 7.92 0.54
CA THR A 21 0.98 7.45 -0.77
C THR A 21 1.49 6.02 -0.66
N ASP A 22 1.48 5.30 -1.79
CA ASP A 22 1.98 3.94 -1.96
C ASP A 22 3.52 3.82 -1.89
N GLY A 23 4.22 4.92 -1.64
CA GLY A 23 5.67 5.01 -1.61
C GLY A 23 6.21 6.17 -2.44
N ASP A 24 5.37 6.83 -3.25
CA ASP A 24 5.79 8.03 -4.00
C ASP A 24 5.96 9.24 -3.06
N ALA A 25 7.19 9.44 -2.60
CA ALA A 25 7.59 10.60 -1.82
C ALA A 25 7.58 11.89 -2.67
N THR A 26 7.73 11.78 -3.99
CA THR A 26 7.81 12.91 -4.92
C THR A 26 6.48 13.65 -4.99
N SER A 27 5.36 12.92 -5.00
CA SER A 27 4.04 13.53 -4.98
C SER A 27 3.74 14.22 -3.65
N CYS A 28 4.15 13.66 -2.51
CA CYS A 28 4.02 14.32 -1.22
C CYS A 28 4.85 15.61 -1.14
N ALA A 29 6.11 15.56 -1.61
CA ALA A 29 7.00 16.71 -1.65
C ALA A 29 6.43 17.83 -2.52
N GLY A 30 5.98 17.51 -3.74
CA GLY A 30 5.39 18.49 -4.64
C GLY A 30 4.13 19.15 -4.06
N LEU A 31 3.28 18.38 -3.38
CA LEU A 31 2.10 18.94 -2.72
C LEU A 31 2.50 19.88 -1.56
N ALA A 32 3.49 19.50 -0.76
CA ALA A 32 4.00 20.32 0.34
C ALA A 32 4.55 21.66 -0.18
N THR A 33 5.35 21.63 -1.26
CA THR A 33 5.90 22.83 -1.89
C THR A 33 4.81 23.77 -2.39
N ALA A 34 3.76 23.25 -3.02
CA ALA A 34 2.65 24.08 -3.50
C ALA A 34 1.92 24.78 -2.33
N LEU A 35 1.64 24.06 -1.23
CA LEU A 35 1.00 24.65 -0.05
C LEU A 35 1.89 25.71 0.63
N GLN A 36 3.21 25.46 0.67
CA GLN A 36 4.17 26.41 1.23
C GLN A 36 4.24 27.70 0.42
N ASN A 37 4.26 27.59 -0.90
CA ASN A 37 4.37 28.74 -1.80
C ASN A 37 3.12 29.62 -1.81
N THR A 38 1.94 29.04 -1.56
CA THR A 38 0.66 29.73 -1.76
C THR A 38 -0.02 30.15 -0.45
N LEU A 39 0.01 29.32 0.60
CA LEU A 39 -0.77 29.57 1.82
C LEU A 39 0.09 29.83 3.06
N SER A 40 1.05 28.95 3.33
CA SER A 40 1.79 29.01 4.59
C SER A 40 3.21 28.48 4.41
N PRO A 41 4.22 29.37 4.35
CA PRO A 41 5.62 29.00 4.10
C PRO A 41 6.21 28.01 5.10
N LEU A 42 5.66 27.97 6.32
CA LEU A 42 6.11 27.08 7.40
C LEU A 42 5.33 25.76 7.47
N TRP A 43 4.35 25.56 6.58
CA TRP A 43 3.51 24.37 6.60
C TRP A 43 4.31 23.11 6.27
N LYS A 44 4.08 22.05 7.03
CA LYS A 44 4.72 20.75 6.81
C LYS A 44 3.66 19.69 6.60
N THR A 45 3.68 19.12 5.40
CA THR A 45 2.91 17.94 5.04
C THR A 45 3.72 16.68 5.34
N SER A 46 3.13 15.72 6.03
CA SER A 46 3.76 14.45 6.37
C SER A 46 3.20 13.32 5.49
N GLN A 47 4.10 12.52 4.92
CA GLN A 47 3.72 11.32 4.19
C GLN A 47 3.34 10.21 5.17
N LEU A 48 2.20 9.58 4.93
CA LEU A 48 1.79 8.33 5.56
C LEU A 48 1.90 7.21 4.52
N ALA A 49 2.35 6.04 4.95
CA ALA A 49 2.38 4.88 4.09
C ALA A 49 0.96 4.35 3.86
N ASP A 50 0.54 4.20 2.61
CA ASP A 50 -0.69 3.49 2.27
C ASP A 50 -0.47 1.98 2.46
N ARG A 51 -0.87 1.50 3.64
CA ARG A 51 -0.77 0.07 3.99
C ARG A 51 -1.78 -0.79 3.22
N ILE A 52 -2.83 -0.19 2.65
CA ILE A 52 -3.88 -0.91 1.90
C ILE A 52 -3.33 -1.32 0.53
N HIS A 53 -2.53 -0.47 -0.12
CA HIS A 53 -2.03 -0.70 -1.47
C HIS A 53 -1.15 -1.95 -1.62
N ARG A 54 -0.29 -2.23 -0.62
CA ARG A 54 0.61 -3.41 -0.66
C ARG A 54 -0.17 -4.72 -0.58
N GLY A 55 -1.21 -4.78 0.25
CA GLY A 55 -2.09 -5.96 0.32
C GLY A 55 -2.89 -6.18 -0.95
N GLN A 56 -3.30 -5.09 -1.62
CA GLN A 56 -4.04 -5.20 -2.88
C GLN A 56 -3.21 -5.78 -4.03
N SER A 57 -1.90 -5.48 -4.10
CA SER A 57 -1.04 -6.07 -5.14
C SER A 57 -0.95 -7.59 -4.98
N LEU A 58 -0.72 -8.07 -3.75
CA LEU A 58 -0.69 -9.52 -3.44
C LEU A 58 -2.03 -10.20 -3.74
N PHE A 59 -3.14 -9.58 -3.35
CA PHE A 59 -4.47 -10.08 -3.68
C PHE A 59 -4.68 -10.21 -5.19
N ARG A 60 -4.36 -9.17 -5.97
CA ARG A 60 -4.49 -9.19 -7.43
C ARG A 60 -3.61 -10.26 -8.07
N GLN A 61 -2.39 -10.46 -7.55
CA GLN A 61 -1.50 -11.54 -8.01
C GLN A 61 -2.08 -12.91 -7.67
N GLY A 62 -2.62 -13.09 -6.46
CA GLY A 62 -3.29 -14.32 -6.04
C GLY A 62 -4.48 -14.66 -6.93
N VAL A 63 -5.34 -13.69 -7.23
CA VAL A 63 -6.50 -13.91 -8.13
C VAL A 63 -6.10 -14.21 -9.57
N LYS A 64 -5.01 -13.58 -10.07
CA LYS A 64 -4.52 -13.78 -11.45
C LYS A 64 -3.63 -15.02 -11.63
N ALA A 65 -3.21 -15.65 -10.54
CA ALA A 65 -2.30 -16.79 -10.61
C ALA A 65 -2.95 -17.97 -11.34
N LYS A 66 -2.11 -18.72 -12.07
CA LYS A 66 -2.55 -19.97 -12.70
C LYS A 66 -2.43 -21.09 -11.67
N PHE A 67 -3.59 -21.60 -11.25
CA PHE A 67 -3.69 -22.73 -10.34
C PHE A 67 -4.05 -24.00 -11.10
N SER A 68 -3.77 -25.17 -10.50
CA SER A 68 -4.22 -26.43 -11.08
C SER A 68 -5.75 -26.47 -11.17
N PRO A 69 -6.32 -27.17 -12.17
CA PRO A 69 -7.77 -27.26 -12.31
C PRO A 69 -8.47 -27.76 -11.05
N GLU A 70 -7.83 -28.67 -10.32
CA GLU A 70 -8.33 -29.39 -9.14
C GLU A 70 -8.14 -28.64 -7.82
N MET A 71 -7.31 -27.57 -7.79
CA MET A 71 -7.01 -26.83 -6.56
C MET A 71 -8.25 -26.20 -5.93
N PHE A 72 -9.24 -25.83 -6.73
CA PHE A 72 -10.50 -25.25 -6.28
C PHE A 72 -11.65 -26.12 -6.79
N PRO A 73 -12.13 -27.08 -5.99
CA PRO A 73 -13.23 -27.96 -6.36
C PRO A 73 -14.53 -27.16 -6.38
N ALA A 74 -14.94 -26.72 -7.56
CA ALA A 74 -16.14 -25.90 -7.77
C ALA A 74 -16.90 -26.38 -9.00
N HIS A 75 -18.23 -26.37 -8.91
CA HIS A 75 -19.10 -26.81 -10.01
C HIS A 75 -19.34 -25.70 -11.05
N THR A 76 -19.18 -24.43 -10.65
CA THR A 76 -19.36 -23.28 -11.54
C THR A 76 -18.13 -22.37 -11.57
N LYS A 77 -17.99 -21.57 -12.63
CA LYS A 77 -16.92 -20.56 -12.75
C LYS A 77 -16.99 -19.53 -11.63
N THR A 78 -18.19 -19.12 -11.22
CA THR A 78 -18.39 -18.16 -10.13
C THR A 78 -17.91 -18.73 -8.80
N GLN A 79 -18.32 -19.95 -8.45
CA GLN A 79 -17.83 -20.63 -7.25
C GLN A 79 -16.31 -20.79 -7.26
N LYS A 80 -15.72 -21.10 -8.42
CA LYS A 80 -14.27 -21.19 -8.58
C LYS A 80 -13.60 -19.84 -8.33
N SER A 81 -14.16 -18.75 -8.85
CA SER A 81 -13.69 -17.38 -8.59
C SER A 81 -13.83 -16.99 -7.12
N ASP A 82 -14.91 -17.38 -6.44
CA ASP A 82 -15.12 -17.08 -5.02
C ASP A 82 -14.08 -17.79 -4.13
N LEU A 83 -13.81 -19.07 -4.42
CA LEU A 83 -12.75 -19.83 -3.74
C LEU A 83 -11.37 -19.23 -3.98
N GLN A 84 -11.08 -18.81 -5.22
CA GLN A 84 -9.82 -18.13 -5.57
C GLN A 84 -9.68 -16.79 -4.85
N ASN A 85 -10.75 -15.99 -4.78
CA ASN A 85 -10.77 -14.72 -4.05
C ASN A 85 -10.55 -14.95 -2.54
N MET A 86 -11.19 -15.96 -1.96
CA MET A 86 -11.01 -16.32 -0.56
C MET A 86 -9.56 -16.72 -0.28
N PHE A 87 -8.97 -17.55 -1.13
CA PHE A 87 -7.58 -17.97 -1.03
C PHE A 87 -6.59 -16.80 -1.18
N ALA A 88 -6.82 -15.92 -2.16
CA ALA A 88 -6.00 -14.72 -2.35
C ALA A 88 -6.07 -13.77 -1.15
N ASN A 89 -7.25 -13.66 -0.50
CA ASN A 89 -7.39 -12.91 0.75
C ASN A 89 -6.64 -13.56 1.91
N ASP A 90 -6.71 -14.88 2.07
CA ASP A 90 -5.93 -15.60 3.10
C ASP A 90 -4.43 -15.33 2.96
N ILE A 91 -3.89 -15.50 1.74
CA ILE A 91 -2.47 -15.20 1.46
C ILE A 91 -2.12 -13.75 1.83
N LYS A 92 -2.95 -12.80 1.40
CA LYS A 92 -2.74 -11.38 1.71
C LYS A 92 -2.65 -11.14 3.22
N GLU A 93 -3.61 -11.65 4.00
CA GLU A 93 -3.65 -11.45 5.45
C GLU A 93 -2.48 -12.16 6.15
N ARG A 94 -2.11 -13.37 5.71
CA ARG A 94 -0.94 -14.09 6.23
C ARG A 94 0.36 -13.35 5.97
N CYS A 95 0.59 -12.89 4.75
CA CYS A 95 1.75 -12.08 4.41
C CYS A 95 1.78 -10.78 5.23
N HIS A 96 0.63 -10.13 5.43
CA HIS A 96 0.53 -8.94 6.28
C HIS A 96 0.93 -9.25 7.73
N GLY A 97 0.38 -10.32 8.32
CA GLY A 97 0.69 -10.74 9.68
C GLY A 97 2.18 -11.05 9.88
N ILE A 98 2.79 -11.79 8.95
CA ILE A 98 4.22 -12.11 8.99
C ILE A 98 5.06 -10.82 8.91
N PHE A 99 4.73 -9.92 7.98
CA PHE A 99 5.44 -8.66 7.83
C PHE A 99 5.35 -7.82 9.11
N GLN A 100 4.17 -7.68 9.72
CA GLN A 100 4.01 -6.93 10.97
C GLN A 100 4.83 -7.54 12.12
N ALA A 101 4.85 -8.87 12.24
CA ALA A 101 5.62 -9.56 13.26
C ALA A 101 7.13 -9.30 13.08
N LEU A 102 7.65 -9.42 11.85
CA LEU A 102 9.05 -9.12 11.53
C LEU A 102 9.38 -7.65 11.73
N PHE A 103 8.47 -6.75 11.33
CA PHE A 103 8.64 -5.31 11.52
C PHE A 103 8.76 -4.95 13.01
N LYS A 104 7.92 -5.55 13.87
CA LYS A 104 8.02 -5.39 15.31
C LYS A 104 9.30 -5.99 15.88
N LYS A 105 9.67 -7.21 15.48
CA LYS A 105 10.87 -7.93 15.96
C LYS A 105 12.16 -7.18 15.64
N HIS A 106 12.25 -6.57 14.46
CA HIS A 106 13.44 -5.88 13.98
C HIS A 106 13.36 -4.36 14.10
N ASN A 107 12.39 -3.83 14.86
CA ASN A 107 12.19 -2.40 15.10
C ASN A 107 12.14 -1.57 13.80
N GLY A 108 11.51 -2.12 12.76
CA GLY A 108 11.39 -1.50 11.44
C GLY A 108 12.63 -1.58 10.54
N ASP A 109 13.68 -2.32 10.92
CA ASP A 109 14.87 -2.53 10.08
C ASP A 109 14.56 -3.43 8.87
N LEU A 110 14.33 -2.79 7.72
CA LEU A 110 13.94 -3.46 6.47
C LEU A 110 15.02 -4.41 5.94
N ASN A 111 16.31 -4.15 6.20
CA ASN A 111 17.40 -5.02 5.73
C ASN A 111 17.37 -6.36 6.46
N LYS A 112 17.13 -6.34 7.76
CA LYS A 112 16.96 -7.57 8.56
C LYS A 112 15.70 -8.33 8.18
N ILE A 113 14.61 -7.64 7.90
CA ILE A 113 13.35 -8.26 7.48
C ILE A 113 13.50 -8.97 6.12
N SER A 114 14.23 -8.37 5.19
CA SER A 114 14.50 -8.97 3.87
C SER A 114 15.35 -10.25 3.98
N ASN A 115 16.30 -10.28 4.91
CA ASN A 115 17.22 -11.42 5.08
C ASN A 115 16.64 -12.52 5.98
N ALA A 116 15.67 -12.21 6.84
CA ALA A 116 15.04 -13.19 7.74
C ALA A 116 14.32 -14.35 7.00
N TYR A 117 14.01 -14.17 5.70
CA TYR A 117 13.38 -15.18 4.85
C TYR A 117 14.37 -16.12 4.16
N LEU A 118 15.68 -15.85 4.20
CA LEU A 118 16.70 -16.65 3.52
C LEU A 118 17.34 -17.71 4.43
N GLU A 119 17.00 -17.73 5.72
CA GLU A 119 17.59 -18.61 6.74
C GLU A 119 16.58 -19.60 7.37
N SER A 120 15.35 -19.70 6.84
CA SER A 120 14.32 -20.66 7.24
C SER A 120 14.13 -21.77 6.22
#